data_AF-A0A660SI40-F1
#
_entry.id   AF-A0A660SI40-F1
#
_cell.length_a   1.000
_cell.length_b   1.000
_cell.length_c   1.000
_cell.angle_alpha   90.00
_cell.angle_beta   90.00
_cell.angle_gamma   90.00
#
_symmetry.space_group_name_H-M   'P 1'
#
loop_
_entity.id
_entity.type
_entity.pdbx_description
1 polymer ?
#
loop_
_entity_poly.entity_id
_entity_poly.type
_entity_poly.pdbx_seq_one_letter_code
_entity_poly.pdbx_strand_id
1 'polypeptide(L)'
;YNKIRKYHEKWTREHVILEIKKLYNQGKPLNYDFSRKNVKSLTAEATKLFGSWELALKAAGFDPSLIRKRQKWNKKKIKDEVRKRKREGKSITYSGIKRDDYPLFRAIQRYYRKVPKV
;
A
#
# COMPACT_ATOMS: atom_id res chain seq x y z
N TYR A 1 6.69 4.08 -43.97
CA TYR A 1 7.58 3.50 -42.96
C TYR A 1 7.92 4.56 -41.90
N ASN A 2 7.19 4.59 -40.79
CA ASN A 2 7.42 5.56 -39.72
C ASN A 2 8.61 5.11 -38.86
N LYS A 3 9.63 5.97 -38.85
CA LYS A 3 10.87 5.85 -38.06
C LYS A 3 10.52 5.56 -36.61
N ILE A 4 10.85 4.36 -36.14
CA ILE A 4 10.84 4.00 -34.72
C ILE A 4 11.95 4.84 -34.07
N ARG A 5 11.60 6.04 -33.65
CA ARG A 5 12.46 6.93 -32.87
C ARG A 5 12.80 6.17 -31.59
N LYS A 6 14.06 5.77 -31.45
CA LYS A 6 14.65 5.24 -30.21
C LYS A 6 14.23 6.18 -29.07
N TYR A 7 13.23 5.78 -28.28
CA TYR A 7 12.76 6.52 -27.11
C TYR A 7 13.81 6.43 -26.00
N HIS A 8 14.86 7.23 -26.13
CA HIS A 8 15.70 7.64 -25.00
C HIS A 8 15.12 8.90 -24.30
N GLU A 9 13.88 9.29 -24.58
CA GLU A 9 13.34 10.60 -24.19
C GLU A 9 12.38 10.51 -22.99
N LYS A 10 12.93 10.89 -21.82
CA LYS A 10 12.28 11.37 -20.58
C LYS A 10 11.13 10.53 -20.04
N TRP A 11 11.30 10.05 -18.81
CA TRP A 11 10.18 9.61 -17.97
C TRP A 11 9.07 10.68 -17.94
N THR A 12 7.96 10.40 -18.63
CA THR A 12 6.72 11.18 -18.52
C THR A 12 5.74 10.46 -17.59
N ARG A 13 4.70 11.18 -17.17
CA ARG A 13 3.62 10.60 -16.36
C ARG A 13 2.94 9.44 -17.09
N GLU A 14 2.68 9.54 -18.40
CA GLU A 14 2.08 8.42 -19.14
C GLU A 14 3.03 7.22 -19.24
N HIS A 15 4.33 7.46 -19.44
CA HIS A 15 5.30 6.37 -19.56
C HIS A 15 5.41 5.56 -18.27
N VAL A 16 5.42 6.22 -17.11
CA VAL A 16 5.37 5.55 -15.81
C VAL A 16 4.09 4.72 -15.66
N ILE A 17 2.92 5.25 -16.05
CA ILE A 17 1.65 4.52 -15.99
C ILE A 17 1.68 3.28 -16.88
N LEU A 18 2.20 3.40 -18.10
CA LEU A 18 2.35 2.30 -19.05
C LEU A 18 3.23 1.18 -18.48
N GLU A 19 4.40 1.53 -17.91
CA GLU A 19 5.30 0.56 -17.30
C GLU A 19 4.70 -0.10 -16.06
N ILE A 20 3.94 0.63 -15.22
CA ILE A 20 3.19 0.03 -14.10
C ILE A 20 2.17 -1.00 -14.60
N LYS A 21 1.39 -0.67 -15.63
CA LYS A 21 0.42 -1.61 -16.23
C LYS A 21 1.10 -2.82 -16.86
N LYS A 22 2.25 -2.63 -17.49
CA LYS A 22 3.06 -3.72 -18.05
C LYS A 22 3.55 -4.67 -16.96
N LEU A 23 4.03 -4.16 -15.83
CA LEU A 23 4.40 -4.98 -14.67
C LEU A 23 3.21 -5.79 -14.15
N TYR A 24 2.03 -5.17 -14.07
CA TYR A 24 0.81 -5.87 -13.67
C TYR A 24 0.46 -7.01 -14.63
N ASN A 25 0.48 -6.75 -15.94
CA ASN A 25 0.18 -7.76 -16.97
C ASN A 25 1.20 -8.91 -16.97
N GLN A 26 2.44 -8.67 -16.54
CA GLN A 26 3.45 -9.71 -16.34
C GLN A 26 3.25 -10.52 -15.06
N GLY A 27 2.18 -10.26 -14.29
CA GLY A 27 1.93 -10.90 -13.00
C GLY A 27 2.93 -10.48 -11.92
N LYS A 28 3.72 -9.42 -12.15
CA LYS A 28 4.74 -8.99 -11.18
C LYS A 28 4.08 -8.23 -10.02
N PRO A 29 4.54 -8.44 -8.78
CA PRO A 29 4.00 -7.72 -7.64
C PRO A 29 4.24 -6.21 -7.74
N LEU A 30 3.19 -5.39 -7.62
CA LEU A 30 3.31 -3.92 -7.64
C LEU A 30 3.63 -3.29 -6.26
N ASN A 31 3.93 -4.13 -5.26
CA ASN A 31 4.24 -3.64 -3.92
C ASN A 31 5.57 -2.89 -3.89
N TYR A 32 5.66 -1.89 -3.02
CA TYR A 32 6.83 -1.02 -2.93
C TYR A 32 8.13 -1.79 -2.68
N ASP A 33 8.10 -2.87 -1.88
CA ASP A 33 9.29 -3.67 -1.59
C ASP A 33 9.84 -4.38 -2.83
N PHE A 34 8.96 -4.91 -3.68
CA PHE A 34 9.32 -5.48 -4.98
C PHE A 34 9.80 -4.38 -5.92
N SER A 35 9.07 -3.28 -6.04
CA SER A 35 9.39 -2.18 -6.96
C SER A 35 10.75 -1.55 -6.64
N ARG A 36 11.02 -1.28 -5.35
CA ARG A 36 12.31 -0.75 -4.87
C ARG A 36 13.49 -1.69 -5.15
N LYS A 37 13.27 -3.02 -5.22
CA LYS A 37 14.34 -3.98 -5.47
C LYS A 37 14.58 -4.24 -6.96
N ASN A 38 13.50 -4.38 -7.73
CA ASN A 38 13.54 -4.88 -9.12
C ASN A 38 13.39 -3.79 -10.18
N VAL A 39 12.73 -2.68 -9.87
CA VAL A 39 12.45 -1.58 -10.82
C VAL A 39 12.76 -0.22 -10.19
N LYS A 40 14.02 -0.06 -9.77
CA LYS A 40 14.53 1.12 -9.05
C LYS A 40 14.32 2.43 -9.81
N SER A 41 14.71 2.48 -11.09
CA SER A 41 14.53 3.66 -11.94
C SER A 41 13.06 4.00 -12.12
N LEU A 42 12.22 3.03 -12.48
CA LEU A 42 10.77 3.30 -12.56
C LEU A 42 10.20 3.85 -11.23
N THR A 43 10.66 3.33 -10.08
CA THR A 43 10.18 3.76 -8.76
C THR A 43 10.64 5.18 -8.41
N ALA A 44 11.89 5.52 -8.69
CA ALA A 44 12.45 6.84 -8.42
C ALA A 44 11.78 7.90 -9.32
N GLU A 45 11.58 7.61 -10.60
CA GLU A 45 10.96 8.52 -11.53
C GLU A 45 9.45 8.65 -11.31
N ALA A 46 8.76 7.57 -10.94
CA ALA A 46 7.38 7.61 -10.45
C ALA A 46 7.25 8.52 -9.22
N THR A 47 8.20 8.41 -8.27
CA THR A 47 8.22 9.26 -7.07
C THR A 47 8.49 10.72 -7.42
N LYS A 48 9.37 11.00 -8.38
CA LYS A 48 9.65 12.38 -8.86
C LYS A 48 8.45 13.03 -9.55
N LEU A 49 7.69 12.27 -10.36
CA LEU A 49 6.60 12.81 -11.19
C LEU A 49 5.24 12.86 -10.49
N PHE A 50 4.98 11.91 -9.59
CA PHE A 50 3.70 11.77 -8.87
C PHE A 50 3.82 12.03 -7.35
N GLY A 51 5.03 12.25 -6.84
CA GLY A 51 5.31 12.46 -5.41
C GLY A 51 5.49 11.15 -4.63
N SER A 52 4.87 10.05 -5.04
CA SER A 52 5.12 8.73 -4.45
C SER A 52 4.74 7.58 -5.39
N TRP A 53 5.33 6.40 -5.16
CA TRP A 53 4.96 5.16 -5.86
C TRP A 53 3.45 4.86 -5.76
N GLU A 54 2.83 5.17 -4.62
CA GLU A 54 1.40 4.92 -4.39
C GLU A 54 0.52 5.86 -5.19
N LEU A 55 0.93 7.12 -5.36
CA LEU A 55 0.20 8.06 -6.21
C LEU A 55 0.34 7.68 -7.69
N ALA A 56 1.51 7.16 -8.10
CA ALA A 56 1.69 6.62 -9.44
C ALA A 56 0.80 5.38 -9.69
N LEU A 57 0.68 4.47 -8.72
CA LEU A 57 -0.24 3.34 -8.79
C LEU A 57 -1.71 3.80 -8.91
N LYS A 58 -2.12 4.80 -8.12
CA LYS A 58 -3.46 5.40 -8.22
C LYS A 58 -3.72 6.02 -9.58
N ALA A 59 -2.74 6.77 -10.11
CA ALA A 59 -2.83 7.35 -11.44
C ALA A 59 -2.91 6.28 -12.54
N ALA A 60 -2.31 5.12 -12.32
CA ALA A 60 -2.43 3.95 -13.19
C ALA A 60 -3.73 3.15 -13.02
N GLY A 61 -4.61 3.56 -12.09
CA GLY A 61 -5.90 2.92 -11.81
C GLY A 61 -5.86 1.79 -10.78
N PHE A 62 -4.73 1.62 -10.08
CA PHE A 62 -4.58 0.59 -9.04
C PHE A 62 -4.79 1.16 -7.64
N ASP A 63 -5.42 0.39 -6.75
CA ASP A 63 -5.49 0.75 -5.33
C ASP A 63 -4.24 0.25 -4.57
N PRO A 64 -3.36 1.14 -4.10
CA PRO A 64 -2.18 0.75 -3.31
C PRO A 64 -2.55 0.07 -1.99
N SER A 65 -3.78 0.27 -1.49
CA SER A 65 -4.25 -0.36 -0.24
C SER A 65 -4.38 -1.88 -0.37
N LEU A 66 -4.75 -2.36 -1.56
CA LEU A 66 -4.88 -3.78 -1.89
C LEU A 66 -3.51 -4.41 -2.25
N ILE A 67 -2.59 -3.60 -2.78
CA ILE A 67 -1.27 -4.05 -3.25
C ILE A 67 -0.24 -4.11 -2.11
N ARG A 68 -0.38 -3.28 -1.07
CA ARG A 68 0.56 -3.24 0.04
C ARG A 68 0.54 -4.55 0.83
N LYS A 69 1.70 -5.22 0.91
CA LYS A 69 1.92 -6.37 1.81
C LYS A 69 1.83 -5.99 3.30
N ARG A 70 2.27 -4.78 3.66
CA ARG A 70 2.22 -4.28 5.05
C ARG A 70 1.02 -3.37 5.24
N GLN A 71 0.07 -3.78 6.07
CA GLN A 71 -1.12 -2.99 6.36
C GLN A 71 -0.75 -1.78 7.22
N LYS A 72 -1.14 -0.58 6.77
CA LYS A 72 -1.06 0.63 7.61
C LYS A 72 -2.24 0.64 8.59
N TRP A 73 -1.91 0.77 9.87
CA TRP A 73 -2.90 1.05 10.90
C TRP A 73 -3.36 2.50 10.80
N ASN A 74 -4.66 2.72 10.89
CA ASN A 74 -5.27 4.04 11.04
C ASN A 74 -6.45 3.95 12.00
N LYS A 75 -6.93 5.09 12.50
CA LYS A 75 -7.99 5.16 13.50
C LYS A 75 -9.28 4.42 13.07
N LYS A 76 -9.68 4.57 11.80
CA LYS A 76 -10.86 3.89 11.24
C LYS A 76 -10.68 2.37 11.26
N LYS A 77 -9.53 1.90 10.76
CA LYS A 77 -9.20 0.47 10.70
C LYS A 77 -9.06 -0.18 12.06
N ILE A 78 -8.50 0.52 13.05
CA ILE A 78 -8.45 0.03 14.43
C ILE A 78 -9.88 -0.20 14.94
N LYS A 79 -10.81 0.76 14.73
CA LYS A 79 -12.22 0.56 15.10
C LYS A 79 -12.85 -0.62 14.36
N ASP A 80 -12.60 -0.75 13.07
CA ASP A 80 -13.17 -1.82 12.26
C ASP A 80 -12.66 -3.20 12.72
N GLU A 81 -11.39 -3.32 13.09
CA GLU A 81 -10.82 -4.57 13.61
C GLU A 81 -11.34 -4.90 15.01
N VAL A 82 -11.49 -3.91 15.90
CA VAL A 82 -12.09 -4.13 17.23
C VAL A 82 -13.57 -4.53 17.10
N ARG A 83 -14.33 -3.93 16.16
CA ARG A 83 -15.70 -4.35 15.83
C ARG A 83 -15.74 -5.78 15.31
N LYS A 84 -14.81 -6.14 14.42
CA LYS A 84 -14.69 -7.48 13.89
C LYS A 84 -14.42 -8.49 15.01
N ARG A 85 -13.46 -8.23 15.91
CA ARG A 85 -13.24 -9.08 17.10
C ARG A 85 -14.48 -9.23 17.98
N LYS A 86 -15.21 -8.14 18.22
CA LYS A 86 -16.47 -8.17 18.99
C LYS A 86 -17.51 -9.08 18.34
N ARG A 87 -17.68 -8.99 17.01
CA ARG A 87 -18.58 -9.88 16.25
C ARG A 87 -18.15 -11.34 16.28
N GLU A 88 -16.84 -11.59 16.30
CA GLU A 88 -16.25 -12.94 16.43
C GLU A 88 -16.29 -13.47 17.88
N GLY A 89 -16.87 -12.74 18.84
CA GLY A 89 -16.91 -13.14 20.26
C GLY A 89 -15.55 -13.12 20.94
N LYS A 90 -14.51 -12.56 20.31
CA LYS A 90 -13.16 -12.48 20.88
C LYS A 90 -13.07 -11.36 21.90
N SER A 91 -12.19 -11.53 22.88
CA SER A 91 -11.95 -10.49 23.88
C SER A 91 -11.49 -9.19 23.21
N ILE A 92 -12.19 -8.11 23.56
CA ILE A 92 -11.88 -6.73 23.18
C ILE A 92 -11.14 -5.98 24.31
N THR A 93 -10.78 -6.65 25.39
CA THR A 93 -10.00 -6.04 26.47
C THR A 93 -8.56 -5.81 26.02
N TYR A 94 -7.89 -4.84 26.63
CA TYR A 94 -6.50 -4.50 26.28
C TYR A 94 -5.55 -5.70 26.42
N SER A 95 -5.73 -6.52 27.47
CA SER A 95 -4.95 -7.74 27.71
C SER A 95 -5.30 -8.86 26.73
N GLY A 96 -6.58 -9.06 26.41
CA GLY A 96 -7.03 -10.04 25.42
C GLY A 96 -6.49 -9.73 24.02
N ILE A 97 -6.54 -8.46 23.60
CA ILE A 97 -5.98 -8.03 22.32
C ILE A 97 -4.46 -8.21 22.31
N LYS A 98 -3.74 -7.86 23.39
CA LYS A 98 -2.28 -8.05 23.49
C LYS A 98 -1.85 -9.49 23.26
N ARG A 99 -2.59 -10.45 23.85
CA ARG A 99 -2.28 -11.87 23.79
C ARG A 99 -2.57 -12.47 22.41
N ASP A 100 -3.72 -12.12 21.84
CA ASP A 100 -4.23 -12.79 20.65
C ASP A 100 -3.91 -12.05 19.33
N ASP A 101 -3.65 -10.73 19.39
CA ASP A 101 -3.37 -9.87 18.21
C ASP A 101 -2.44 -8.72 18.59
N TYR A 102 -1.16 -9.05 18.72
CA TYR A 102 -0.10 -8.10 19.07
C TYR A 102 0.04 -6.92 18.07
N PRO A 103 -0.11 -7.12 16.73
CA PRO A 103 -0.15 -6.00 15.79
C PRO A 103 -1.29 -5.00 16.06
N LEU A 104 -2.51 -5.47 16.31
CA LEU A 104 -3.64 -4.60 16.66
C LEU A 104 -3.41 -3.91 18.01
N PHE A 105 -2.85 -4.61 18.99
CA PHE A 105 -2.47 -4.04 20.28
C PHE A 105 -1.49 -2.87 20.12
N ARG A 106 -0.39 -3.08 19.38
CA ARG A 106 0.62 -2.04 19.11
C ARG A 106 0.02 -0.86 18.34
N ALA A 107 -0.93 -1.12 17.45
CA ALA A 107 -1.67 -0.08 16.76
C ALA A 107 -2.57 0.73 17.69
N ILE A 108 -3.34 0.07 18.56
CA ILE A 108 -4.16 0.72 19.58
C ILE A 108 -3.26 1.59 20.45
N GLN A 109 -2.19 1.04 21.03
CA GLN A 109 -1.25 1.79 21.88
C GLN A 109 -0.67 3.03 21.18
N ARG A 110 -0.42 2.96 19.87
CA ARG A 110 0.13 4.07 19.08
C ARG A 110 -0.88 5.16 18.75
N TYR A 111 -2.15 4.82 18.50
CA TYR A 111 -3.17 5.77 18.03
C TYR A 111 -4.20 6.14 19.11
N TYR A 112 -4.27 5.38 20.21
CA TYR A 112 -5.24 5.49 21.29
C TYR A 112 -4.61 5.10 22.65
N ARG A 113 -4.79 5.92 23.70
CA ARG A 113 -4.37 5.57 25.07
C ARG A 113 -5.16 4.41 25.70
N LYS A 114 -6.32 4.07 25.14
CA LYS A 114 -7.23 2.99 25.58
C LYS A 114 -7.95 2.37 24.39
N VAL A 115 -8.46 1.14 24.53
CA VAL A 115 -9.23 0.50 23.44
C VAL A 115 -10.40 1.41 23.05
N PRO A 116 -10.56 1.78 21.76
CA PRO A 116 -11.63 2.66 21.33
C PRO A 116 -12.99 1.99 21.55
N LYS A 117 -13.97 2.76 22.05
CA LYS A 117 -15.36 2.30 22.15
C LYS A 117 -15.91 2.05 20.74
N VAL A 118 -16.47 0.86 20.53
CA VAL A 118 -16.99 0.40 19.23
C VAL A 118 -18.28 -0.42 19.32
#